data_AF-T1AIH9-F1
#
_entry.id   AF-T1AIH9-F1
#
_cell.length_a   1.000
_cell.length_b   1.000
_cell.length_c   1.000
_cell.angle_alpha   90.00
_cell.angle_beta   90.00
_cell.angle_gamma   90.00
#
_symmetry.space_group_name_H-M   'P 1'
#
loop_
_entity.id
_entity.type
_entity.pdbx_description
1 polymer ?
#
loop_
_entity_poly.entity_id
_entity_poly.type
_entity_poly.pdbx_seq_one_letter_code
_entity_poly.pdbx_strand_id
1 'polypeptide(L)'
;RARADVNVLYAGSLVNLMERHLGPAFDRASGYHFRGYAGGSKLLANEIRGHLRQADVFVSAAPSVNRLLMGPRHGNWIGWYITFAQSPLVIGYDPSSRFATAFRTRPWYRVLEMPGIRLGRTDPKLDPKGALTIRLMRRAQAYYRLAGLANRVLGTPENPAQVLPEEALVGRLQSGQIDAGIFYSTETSEAHIPAIRLPPAITPKALYTVAIVRNAPDPRAAGAFVDFLLSPLGRRLMKENG
;
A
#
# COMPACT_ATOMS: atom_id res chain seq x y z
N ARG A 1 32.30 14.99 -0.77
CA ARG A 1 31.13 15.68 -1.38
C ARG A 1 29.88 15.00 -0.85
N ALA A 2 28.89 15.74 -0.34
CA ALA A 2 27.63 15.14 0.10
C ALA A 2 26.97 14.40 -1.07
N ARG A 3 26.41 13.20 -0.82
CA ARG A 3 25.62 12.47 -1.82
C ARG A 3 24.36 13.28 -2.11
N ALA A 4 23.97 13.39 -3.37
CA ALA A 4 22.70 14.02 -3.74
C ALA A 4 21.53 13.10 -3.36
N ASP A 5 20.43 13.70 -2.90
CA ASP A 5 19.25 12.97 -2.44
C ASP A 5 18.29 12.69 -3.61
N VAL A 6 17.60 11.55 -3.59
CA VAL A 6 16.41 11.29 -4.40
C VAL A 6 15.18 11.22 -3.49
N ASN A 7 14.24 12.14 -3.67
CA ASN A 7 13.01 12.23 -2.89
C ASN A 7 11.93 11.37 -3.54
N VAL A 8 11.59 10.26 -2.90
CA VAL A 8 10.62 9.29 -3.41
C VAL A 8 9.37 9.32 -2.54
N LEU A 9 8.27 9.82 -3.10
CA LEU A 9 6.95 9.72 -2.48
C LEU A 9 6.31 8.40 -2.92
N TYR A 10 6.00 7.51 -1.97
CA TYR A 10 5.56 6.15 -2.30
C TYR A 10 4.39 5.64 -1.45
N ALA A 11 3.62 4.70 -1.99
CA ALA A 11 2.50 4.06 -1.30
C ALA A 11 2.92 3.43 0.05
N GLY A 12 2.18 3.69 1.12
CA GLY A 12 2.54 3.25 2.48
C GLY A 12 2.73 1.75 2.64
N SER A 13 2.05 0.95 1.82
CA SER A 13 2.24 -0.51 1.75
C SER A 13 3.63 -0.97 1.30
N LEU A 14 4.48 -0.06 0.83
CA LEU A 14 5.85 -0.34 0.41
C LEU A 14 6.90 0.10 1.44
N VAL A 15 6.51 0.60 2.63
CA VAL A 15 7.45 1.13 3.65
C VAL A 15 8.58 0.14 3.95
N ASN A 16 8.27 -1.11 4.30
CA ASN A 16 9.31 -2.08 4.64
C ASN A 16 10.23 -2.36 3.44
N LEU A 17 9.66 -2.60 2.27
CA LEU A 17 10.41 -2.86 1.04
C LEU A 17 11.33 -1.68 0.66
N MET A 18 10.81 -0.46 0.71
CA MET A 18 11.54 0.75 0.34
C MET A 18 12.64 1.07 1.35
N GLU A 19 12.32 1.13 2.64
CA GLU A 19 13.25 1.60 3.66
C GLU A 19 14.29 0.56 4.06
N ARG A 20 13.93 -0.74 4.02
CA ARG A 20 14.83 -1.81 4.50
C ARG A 20 15.62 -2.49 3.39
N HIS A 21 15.11 -2.48 2.16
CA HIS A 21 15.69 -3.26 1.07
C HIS A 21 16.11 -2.38 -0.12
N LEU A 22 15.17 -1.69 -0.76
CA LEU A 22 15.45 -0.95 -2.01
C LEU A 22 16.31 0.29 -1.77
N GLY A 23 15.96 1.14 -0.81
CA GLY A 23 16.70 2.37 -0.48
C GLY A 23 18.16 2.10 -0.13
N PRO A 24 18.47 1.25 0.87
CA PRO A 24 19.85 0.93 1.21
C PRO A 24 20.65 0.28 0.06
N ALA A 25 20.00 -0.53 -0.77
CA ALA A 25 20.65 -1.14 -1.93
C ALA A 25 20.90 -0.12 -3.05
N PHE A 26 19.95 0.78 -3.29
CA PHE A 26 20.09 1.90 -4.23
C PHE A 26 21.24 2.83 -3.82
N ASP A 27 21.32 3.19 -2.54
CA ASP A 27 22.39 4.04 -2.00
C ASP A 27 23.78 3.45 -2.25
N ARG A 28 23.92 2.13 -2.07
CA ARG A 28 25.17 1.42 -2.33
C ARG A 28 25.49 1.34 -3.82
N ALA A 29 24.48 1.11 -4.66
CA ALA A 29 24.66 0.89 -6.10
C ALA A 29 24.88 2.18 -6.91
N SER A 30 24.31 3.30 -6.47
CA SER A 30 24.24 4.53 -7.29
C SER A 30 25.10 5.68 -6.77
N GLY A 31 25.42 5.70 -5.47
CA GLY A 31 26.08 6.83 -4.83
C GLY A 31 25.16 8.03 -4.54
N TYR A 32 23.86 7.95 -4.87
CA TYR A 32 22.83 8.85 -4.36
C TYR A 32 22.37 8.41 -2.96
N HIS A 33 21.51 9.20 -2.32
CA HIS A 33 20.87 8.85 -1.06
C HIS A 33 19.34 8.87 -1.20
N PHE A 34 18.70 7.75 -0.86
CA PHE A 34 17.27 7.59 -0.88
C PHE A 34 16.60 8.36 0.27
N ARG A 35 15.65 9.23 -0.07
CA ARG A 35 14.78 9.94 0.89
C ARG A 35 13.34 9.53 0.64
N GLY A 36 12.85 8.63 1.48
CA GLY A 36 11.49 8.11 1.39
C GLY A 36 10.45 8.98 2.09
N TYR A 37 9.28 9.15 1.47
CA TYR A 37 8.08 9.63 2.15
C TYR A 37 6.88 8.74 1.80
N ALA A 38 6.40 8.02 2.82
CA ALA A 38 5.33 7.05 2.68
C ALA A 38 3.95 7.67 2.97
N GLY A 39 2.92 7.16 2.30
CA GLY A 39 1.54 7.51 2.61
C GLY A 39 0.53 6.94 1.62
N GLY A 40 -0.75 7.20 1.88
CA GLY A 40 -1.82 6.80 0.96
C GLY A 40 -1.63 7.43 -0.42
N SER A 41 -1.69 6.65 -1.49
CA SER A 41 -1.26 7.15 -2.81
C SER A 41 -2.05 8.38 -3.31
N LYS A 42 -3.35 8.49 -2.98
CA LYS A 42 -4.13 9.68 -3.37
C LYS A 42 -3.80 10.87 -2.49
N LEU A 43 -3.50 10.66 -1.21
CA LEU A 43 -3.00 11.71 -0.32
C LEU A 43 -1.70 12.29 -0.90
N LEU A 44 -0.71 11.46 -1.20
CA LEU A 44 0.56 11.90 -1.76
C LEU A 44 0.40 12.61 -3.12
N ALA A 45 -0.47 12.09 -4.00
CA ALA A 45 -0.77 12.77 -5.26
C ALA A 45 -1.42 14.15 -5.05
N ASN A 46 -2.30 14.28 -4.06
CA ASN A 46 -2.89 15.57 -3.72
C ASN A 46 -1.86 16.53 -3.10
N GLU A 47 -0.91 16.04 -2.29
CA GLU A 47 0.17 16.84 -1.72
C GLU A 47 1.14 17.36 -2.80
N ILE A 48 1.50 16.53 -3.77
CA ILE A 48 2.29 16.96 -4.95
C ILE A 48 1.51 18.03 -5.72
N ARG A 49 0.25 17.75 -6.07
CA ARG A 49 -0.58 18.67 -6.85
C ARG A 49 -0.83 19.99 -6.14
N GLY A 50 -0.94 19.95 -4.81
CA GLY A 50 -1.15 21.11 -3.95
C GLY A 50 0.14 21.84 -3.57
N HIS A 51 1.29 21.46 -4.12
CA HIS A 51 2.60 22.04 -3.79
C HIS A 51 3.00 21.89 -2.31
N LEU A 52 2.38 20.97 -1.58
CA LEU A 52 2.70 20.70 -0.17
C LEU A 52 3.95 19.84 -0.03
N ARG A 53 4.27 19.04 -1.05
CA ARG A 53 5.48 18.23 -1.13
C ARG A 53 6.07 18.22 -2.53
N GLN A 54 7.39 18.32 -2.58
CA GLN A 54 8.16 18.13 -3.80
C GLN A 54 8.69 16.70 -3.84
N ALA A 55 8.69 16.08 -5.01
CA ALA A 55 9.15 14.72 -5.23
C ALA A 55 9.98 14.64 -6.50
N ASP A 56 10.97 13.77 -6.51
CA ASP A 56 11.70 13.37 -7.69
C ASP A 56 10.97 12.20 -8.39
N VAL A 57 10.53 11.24 -7.59
CA VAL A 57 9.83 10.03 -8.03
C VAL A 57 8.52 9.87 -7.25
N PHE A 58 7.46 9.47 -7.97
CA PHE A 58 6.18 9.10 -7.38
C PHE A 58 5.88 7.62 -7.62
N VAL A 59 5.60 6.88 -6.55
CA VAL A 59 5.21 5.47 -6.58
C VAL A 59 3.81 5.30 -6.01
N SER A 60 2.88 4.78 -6.81
CA SER A 60 1.46 4.64 -6.43
C SER A 60 1.03 3.18 -6.40
N ALA A 61 0.03 2.83 -5.58
CA ALA A 61 -0.55 1.48 -5.54
C ALA A 61 -1.65 1.24 -6.60
N ALA A 62 -1.99 2.24 -7.42
CA ALA A 62 -3.01 2.10 -8.45
C ALA A 62 -2.81 3.07 -9.63
N PRO A 63 -2.85 2.59 -10.89
CA PRO A 63 -2.69 3.44 -12.07
C PRO A 63 -3.70 4.59 -12.17
N SER A 64 -4.89 4.42 -11.60
CA SER A 64 -5.90 5.49 -11.56
C SER A 64 -5.45 6.72 -10.76
N VAL A 65 -4.54 6.57 -9.80
CA VAL A 65 -4.01 7.68 -9.00
C VAL A 65 -3.14 8.60 -9.85
N ASN A 66 -2.37 8.05 -10.80
CA ASN A 66 -1.52 8.83 -11.70
C ASN A 66 -2.32 9.86 -12.51
N ARG A 67 -3.60 9.58 -12.81
CA ARG A 67 -4.48 10.54 -13.50
C ARG A 67 -4.70 11.84 -12.73
N LEU A 68 -4.55 11.82 -11.40
CA LEU A 68 -4.62 13.03 -10.55
C LEU A 68 -3.43 13.97 -10.75
N LEU A 69 -2.38 13.50 -11.41
CA LEU A 69 -1.12 14.20 -11.68
C LEU A 69 -0.86 14.40 -13.18
N MET A 70 -1.67 13.79 -14.05
CA MET A 70 -1.49 13.82 -15.50
C MET A 70 -2.40 14.83 -16.19
N GLY A 71 -1.88 15.45 -17.24
CA GLY A 71 -2.65 16.36 -18.10
C GLY A 71 -2.80 17.78 -17.54
N PRO A 72 -3.19 18.73 -18.41
CA PRO A 72 -3.12 20.16 -18.11
C PRO A 72 -4.03 20.59 -16.96
N ARG A 73 -5.21 19.96 -16.80
CA ARG A 73 -6.15 20.24 -15.69
C ARG A 73 -5.60 19.87 -14.30
N HIS A 74 -4.53 19.09 -14.26
CA HIS A 74 -3.94 18.58 -13.03
C HIS A 74 -2.50 19.02 -12.84
N GLY A 75 -2.05 20.07 -13.56
CA GLY A 75 -0.68 20.58 -13.48
C GLY A 75 0.35 19.77 -14.27
N ASN A 76 -0.05 18.64 -14.88
CA ASN A 76 0.79 17.77 -15.71
C ASN A 76 2.09 17.32 -15.02
N TRP A 77 2.06 17.11 -13.71
CA TRP A 77 3.18 16.72 -12.85
C TRP A 77 3.91 15.46 -13.32
N ILE A 78 3.22 14.51 -13.95
CA ILE A 78 3.84 13.34 -14.56
C ILE A 78 3.36 13.20 -16.01
N GLY A 79 4.28 12.85 -16.91
CA GLY A 79 3.96 12.63 -18.33
C GLY A 79 3.73 11.16 -18.69
N TRP A 80 4.23 10.25 -17.87
CA TRP A 80 4.23 8.80 -18.10
C TRP A 80 4.34 8.08 -16.75
N TYR A 81 4.06 6.78 -16.75
CA TYR A 81 4.33 5.89 -15.63
C TYR A 81 4.55 4.47 -16.14
N ILE A 82 5.23 3.63 -15.34
CA ILE A 82 5.41 2.20 -15.61
C ILE A 82 4.72 1.41 -14.51
N THR A 83 3.97 0.37 -14.85
CA THR A 83 3.50 -0.63 -13.87
C THR A 83 4.60 -1.68 -13.70
N PHE A 84 5.06 -1.89 -12.46
CA PHE A 84 6.23 -2.75 -12.19
C PHE A 84 5.95 -3.91 -11.24
N ALA A 85 4.90 -3.84 -10.42
CA ALA A 85 4.56 -4.89 -9.47
C ALA A 85 3.04 -4.95 -9.22
N GLN A 86 2.59 -6.05 -8.60
CA GLN A 86 1.21 -6.23 -8.17
C GLN A 86 1.17 -7.00 -6.86
N SER A 87 0.16 -6.74 -6.03
CA SER A 87 0.03 -7.41 -4.74
C SER A 87 -1.46 -7.59 -4.39
N PRO A 88 -1.97 -8.83 -4.28
CA PRO A 88 -3.36 -9.08 -3.89
C PRO A 88 -3.66 -8.64 -2.46
N LEU A 89 -4.92 -8.30 -2.19
CA LEU A 89 -5.37 -8.12 -0.82
C LEU A 89 -5.42 -9.45 -0.05
N VAL A 90 -5.07 -9.38 1.23
CA VAL A 90 -5.12 -10.45 2.21
C VAL A 90 -5.69 -9.93 3.53
N ILE A 91 -6.07 -10.84 4.42
CA ILE A 91 -6.43 -10.51 5.80
C ILE A 91 -5.29 -10.94 6.69
N GLY A 92 -4.50 -9.98 7.18
CA GLY A 92 -3.48 -10.22 8.19
C GLY A 92 -4.11 -10.23 9.58
N TYR A 93 -3.65 -11.09 10.48
CA TYR A 93 -4.14 -11.13 11.86
C TYR A 93 -2.99 -11.26 12.86
N ASP A 94 -3.20 -10.72 14.07
CA ASP A 94 -2.25 -10.86 15.16
C ASP A 94 -2.33 -12.30 15.72
N PRO A 95 -1.24 -13.10 15.66
CA PRO A 95 -1.25 -14.46 16.21
C PRO A 95 -1.46 -14.51 17.73
N SER A 96 -1.25 -13.39 18.44
CA SER A 96 -1.47 -13.25 19.89
C SER A 96 -2.91 -12.82 20.22
N SER A 97 -3.71 -12.43 19.22
CA SER A 97 -5.11 -12.05 19.45
C SER A 97 -5.92 -13.25 19.94
N ARG A 98 -6.89 -13.00 20.84
CA ARG A 98 -7.88 -14.01 21.26
C ARG A 98 -8.68 -14.61 20.10
N PHE A 99 -8.69 -13.95 18.95
CA PHE A 99 -9.37 -14.41 17.72
C PHE A 99 -8.47 -15.25 16.80
N ALA A 100 -7.17 -15.41 17.09
CA ALA A 100 -6.21 -16.10 16.22
C ALA A 100 -6.62 -17.55 15.92
N THR A 101 -7.09 -18.29 16.92
CA THR A 101 -7.60 -19.67 16.74
C THR A 101 -8.85 -19.70 15.85
N ALA A 102 -9.71 -18.69 15.93
CA ALA A 102 -10.91 -18.61 15.09
C ALA A 102 -10.54 -18.37 13.62
N PHE A 103 -9.53 -17.53 13.33
CA PHE A 103 -9.04 -17.34 11.95
C PHE A 103 -8.47 -18.62 11.33
N ARG A 104 -7.95 -19.55 12.15
CA ARG A 104 -7.43 -20.85 11.68
C ARG A 104 -8.51 -21.92 11.48
N THR A 105 -9.64 -21.80 12.17
CA THR A 105 -10.66 -22.88 12.25
C THR A 105 -12.02 -22.51 11.66
N ARG A 106 -12.29 -21.22 11.40
CA ARG A 106 -13.58 -20.71 10.92
C ARG A 106 -13.40 -19.89 9.65
N PRO A 107 -14.46 -19.75 8.82
CA PRO A 107 -14.42 -18.86 7.68
C PRO A 107 -14.13 -17.42 8.12
N TRP A 108 -13.17 -16.76 7.46
CA TRP A 108 -12.67 -15.43 7.82
C TRP A 108 -13.80 -14.39 8.03
N TYR A 109 -14.84 -14.43 7.18
CA TYR A 109 -15.95 -13.48 7.24
C TYR A 109 -16.81 -13.67 8.49
N ARG A 110 -16.85 -14.86 9.08
CA ARG A 110 -17.51 -15.09 10.38
C ARG A 110 -16.68 -14.57 11.54
N VAL A 111 -15.35 -14.65 11.43
CA VAL A 111 -14.44 -14.13 12.46
C VAL A 111 -14.51 -12.61 12.51
N LEU A 112 -14.56 -11.95 11.35
CA LEU A 112 -14.75 -10.49 11.27
C LEU A 112 -16.10 -9.98 11.76
N GLU A 113 -17.09 -10.86 11.95
CA GLU A 113 -18.39 -10.53 12.56
C GLU A 113 -18.43 -10.80 14.07
N MET A 114 -17.35 -11.31 14.67
CA MET A 114 -17.34 -11.66 16.10
C MET A 114 -17.39 -10.42 17.00
N PRO A 115 -18.16 -10.45 18.11
CA PRO A 115 -18.21 -9.34 19.04
C PRO A 115 -16.82 -8.95 19.57
N GLY A 116 -16.51 -7.66 19.46
CA GLY A 116 -15.27 -7.07 19.98
C GLY A 116 -14.01 -7.38 19.19
N ILE A 117 -14.10 -7.88 17.95
CA ILE A 117 -12.94 -7.89 17.04
C ILE A 117 -12.62 -6.48 16.55
N ARG A 118 -11.35 -6.10 16.56
CA ARG A 118 -10.87 -4.81 16.06
C ARG A 118 -10.24 -5.02 14.68
N LEU A 119 -10.90 -4.51 13.65
CA LEU A 119 -10.42 -4.55 12.26
C LEU A 119 -9.79 -3.21 11.89
N GLY A 120 -8.55 -3.22 11.38
CA GLY A 120 -7.90 -2.07 10.77
C GLY A 120 -7.96 -2.08 9.24
N ARG A 121 -8.16 -0.92 8.63
CA ARG A 121 -8.11 -0.70 7.18
C ARG A 121 -7.76 0.75 6.89
N THR A 122 -7.50 1.08 5.63
CA THR A 122 -7.16 2.46 5.25
C THR A 122 -8.35 3.24 4.70
N ASP A 123 -8.20 4.56 4.60
CA ASP A 123 -9.24 5.47 4.15
C ASP A 123 -9.52 5.28 2.64
N PRO A 124 -10.76 4.97 2.21
CA PRO A 124 -11.08 4.78 0.80
C PRO A 124 -10.93 6.03 -0.08
N LYS A 125 -10.97 7.23 0.50
CA LYS A 125 -10.78 8.51 -0.18
C LYS A 125 -9.31 8.82 -0.41
N LEU A 126 -8.42 8.43 0.52
CA LEU A 126 -7.00 8.79 0.51
C LEU A 126 -6.08 7.67 0.02
N ASP A 127 -6.52 6.41 0.13
CA ASP A 127 -5.71 5.24 -0.19
C ASP A 127 -6.48 4.26 -1.12
N PRO A 128 -5.88 3.82 -2.24
CA PRO A 128 -6.38 2.70 -3.02
C PRO A 128 -6.79 1.47 -2.20
N LYS A 129 -6.02 1.07 -1.17
CA LYS A 129 -6.31 -0.12 -0.34
C LYS A 129 -7.65 -0.02 0.36
N GLY A 130 -8.03 1.15 0.86
CA GLY A 130 -9.33 1.41 1.49
C GLY A 130 -10.49 1.21 0.49
N ALA A 131 -10.36 1.74 -0.72
CA ALA A 131 -11.36 1.58 -1.77
C ALA A 131 -11.46 0.11 -2.25
N LEU A 132 -10.32 -0.58 -2.35
CA LEU A 132 -10.27 -2.00 -2.68
C LEU A 132 -10.86 -2.87 -1.57
N THR A 133 -10.73 -2.47 -0.30
CA THR A 133 -11.34 -3.17 0.85
C THR A 133 -12.86 -3.17 0.75
N ILE A 134 -13.47 -2.01 0.43
CA ILE A 134 -14.92 -1.93 0.21
C ILE A 134 -15.34 -2.83 -0.96
N ARG A 135 -14.57 -2.83 -2.05
CA ARG A 135 -14.83 -3.69 -3.22
C ARG A 135 -14.74 -5.17 -2.86
N LEU A 136 -13.72 -5.56 -2.09
CA LEU A 136 -13.55 -6.92 -1.60
C LEU A 136 -14.78 -7.37 -0.80
N MET A 137 -15.22 -6.56 0.17
CA MET A 137 -16.35 -6.93 1.03
C MET A 137 -17.67 -7.01 0.27
N ARG A 138 -17.90 -6.12 -0.70
CA ARG A 138 -19.07 -6.21 -1.61
C ARG A 138 -19.03 -7.47 -2.49
N ARG A 139 -17.85 -7.84 -3.00
CA ARG A 139 -17.66 -9.09 -3.75
C ARG A 139 -17.87 -10.31 -2.87
N ALA A 140 -17.34 -10.31 -1.65
CA ALA A 140 -17.54 -11.38 -0.66
C ALA A 140 -19.03 -11.56 -0.33
N GLN A 141 -19.76 -10.46 -0.12
CA GLN A 141 -21.21 -10.48 0.11
C GLN A 141 -21.95 -11.21 -1.03
N ALA A 142 -21.65 -10.88 -2.29
CA ALA A 142 -22.27 -11.54 -3.44
C ALA A 142 -21.81 -13.01 -3.56
N TYR A 143 -20.52 -13.26 -3.44
CA TYR A 143 -19.90 -14.57 -3.63
C TYR A 143 -20.39 -15.60 -2.60
N TYR A 144 -20.46 -15.23 -1.32
CA TYR A 144 -20.92 -16.12 -0.25
C TYR A 144 -22.43 -16.06 -0.02
N ARG A 145 -23.18 -15.25 -0.81
CA ARG A 145 -24.62 -15.02 -0.64
C ARG A 145 -25.00 -14.55 0.77
N LEU A 146 -24.13 -13.71 1.36
CA LEU A 146 -24.30 -13.18 2.72
C LEU A 146 -24.75 -11.72 2.66
N ALA A 147 -26.05 -11.51 2.40
CA ALA A 147 -26.64 -10.18 2.34
C ALA A 147 -26.24 -9.34 3.57
N GLY A 148 -25.79 -8.11 3.34
CA GLY A 148 -25.37 -7.16 4.39
C GLY A 148 -23.99 -7.40 5.00
N LEU A 149 -23.21 -8.40 4.56
CA LEU A 149 -21.87 -8.70 5.11
C LEU A 149 -20.96 -7.46 5.14
N ALA A 150 -20.92 -6.69 4.04
CA ALA A 150 -20.06 -5.52 3.97
C ALA A 150 -20.40 -4.47 5.03
N ASN A 151 -21.70 -4.22 5.27
CA ASN A 151 -22.16 -3.26 6.27
C ASN A 151 -21.92 -3.76 7.70
N ARG A 152 -22.16 -5.05 7.97
CA ARG A 152 -21.94 -5.62 9.31
C ARG A 152 -20.47 -5.62 9.72
N VAL A 153 -19.55 -5.84 8.79
CA VAL A 153 -18.11 -5.86 9.08
C VAL A 153 -17.49 -4.46 9.04
N LEU A 154 -17.81 -3.63 8.04
CA LEU A 154 -17.14 -2.34 7.84
C LEU A 154 -17.87 -1.16 8.46
N GLY A 155 -19.19 -1.25 8.64
CA GLY A 155 -20.05 -0.10 8.87
C GLY A 155 -20.02 0.87 7.68
N THR A 156 -19.87 2.15 7.97
CA THR A 156 -19.70 3.19 6.94
C THR A 156 -18.34 3.07 6.23
N PRO A 157 -18.23 3.50 4.96
CA PRO A 157 -16.95 3.50 4.23
C PRO A 157 -15.81 4.22 4.98
N GLU A 158 -16.10 5.28 5.72
CA GLU A 158 -15.13 6.06 6.51
C GLU A 158 -15.20 5.77 8.01
N ASN A 159 -15.67 4.58 8.43
CA ASN A 159 -15.77 4.20 9.83
C ASN A 159 -14.48 4.54 10.63
N PRO A 160 -14.54 5.52 11.56
CA PRO A 160 -13.36 6.04 12.24
C PRO A 160 -12.75 5.02 13.21
N ALA A 161 -13.50 4.00 13.62
CA ALA A 161 -12.96 2.93 14.48
C ALA A 161 -12.06 1.95 13.71
N GLN A 162 -12.10 1.95 12.38
CA GLN A 162 -11.35 1.02 11.54
C GLN A 162 -10.35 1.72 10.62
N VAL A 163 -10.60 2.97 10.26
CA VAL A 163 -9.77 3.74 9.32
C VAL A 163 -8.51 4.25 10.02
N LEU A 164 -7.36 3.80 9.54
CA LEU A 164 -6.04 4.14 10.04
C LEU A 164 -5.14 4.61 8.88
N PRO A 165 -4.12 5.45 9.14
CA PRO A 165 -3.09 5.73 8.15
C PRO A 165 -2.39 4.45 7.66
N GLU A 166 -2.01 4.40 6.38
CA GLU A 166 -1.50 3.19 5.75
C GLU A 166 -0.19 2.71 6.42
N GLU A 167 0.70 3.66 6.67
CA GLU A 167 2.01 3.48 7.30
C GLU A 167 1.92 2.99 8.76
N ALA A 168 0.79 3.24 9.44
CA ALA A 168 0.60 2.84 10.83
C ALA A 168 0.01 1.42 10.96
N LEU A 169 -0.60 0.88 9.90
CA LEU A 169 -1.47 -0.30 10.00
C LEU A 169 -0.72 -1.56 10.46
N VAL A 170 0.49 -1.78 9.94
CA VAL A 170 1.35 -2.92 10.33
C VAL A 170 1.73 -2.83 11.81
N GLY A 171 2.21 -1.66 12.26
CA GLY A 171 2.60 -1.45 13.65
C GLY A 171 1.44 -1.63 14.63
N ARG A 172 0.24 -1.15 14.27
CA ARG A 172 -0.97 -1.31 15.09
C ARG A 172 -1.38 -2.78 15.25
N LEU A 173 -1.20 -3.60 14.21
CA LEU A 173 -1.45 -5.04 14.29
C LEU A 173 -0.41 -5.71 15.19
N GLN A 174 0.87 -5.45 14.97
CA GLN A 174 1.96 -6.07 15.73
C GLN A 174 1.94 -5.71 17.21
N SER A 175 1.45 -4.51 17.56
CA SER A 175 1.27 -4.11 18.96
C SER A 175 -0.04 -4.60 19.59
N GLY A 176 -0.84 -5.40 18.88
CA GLY A 176 -2.14 -5.89 19.37
C GLY A 176 -3.22 -4.81 19.54
N GLN A 177 -3.07 -3.65 18.89
CA GLN A 177 -4.08 -2.57 18.94
C GLN A 177 -5.25 -2.83 17.99
N ILE A 178 -5.01 -3.63 16.95
CA ILE A 178 -6.04 -4.26 16.12
C ILE A 178 -5.80 -5.77 16.10
N ASP A 179 -6.86 -6.54 15.93
CA ASP A 179 -6.82 -8.02 15.92
C ASP A 179 -6.59 -8.55 14.50
N ALA A 180 -7.09 -7.83 13.50
CA ALA A 180 -6.91 -8.12 12.10
C ALA A 180 -6.84 -6.82 11.27
N GLY A 181 -6.26 -6.91 10.09
CA GLY A 181 -6.26 -5.82 9.12
C GLY A 181 -6.34 -6.31 7.68
N ILE A 182 -6.75 -5.39 6.79
CA ILE A 182 -6.71 -5.61 5.35
C ILE A 182 -5.40 -5.05 4.79
N PHE A 183 -4.57 -5.94 4.25
CA PHE A 183 -3.23 -5.63 3.76
C PHE A 183 -3.07 -6.09 2.32
N TYR A 184 -2.05 -5.59 1.63
CA TYR A 184 -1.49 -6.26 0.47
C TYR A 184 -0.56 -7.40 0.92
N SER A 185 -0.43 -8.46 0.12
CA SER A 185 0.38 -9.63 0.50
C SER A 185 1.85 -9.29 0.75
N THR A 186 2.38 -8.30 0.01
CA THR A 186 3.71 -7.70 0.21
C THR A 186 3.92 -7.26 1.66
N GLU A 187 3.00 -6.49 2.22
CA GLU A 187 3.08 -6.00 3.61
C GLU A 187 3.16 -7.14 4.61
N THR A 188 2.31 -8.17 4.44
CA THR A 188 2.27 -9.31 5.36
C THR A 188 3.50 -10.21 5.24
N SER A 189 4.05 -10.37 4.03
CA SER A 189 5.26 -11.15 3.81
C SER A 189 6.45 -10.49 4.52
N GLU A 190 6.63 -9.19 4.29
CA GLU A 190 7.72 -8.41 4.89
C GLU A 190 7.66 -8.35 6.42
N ALA A 191 6.47 -8.13 6.95
CA ALA A 191 6.25 -8.04 8.37
C ALA A 191 6.09 -9.41 9.06
N HIS A 192 6.20 -10.52 8.30
CA HIS A 192 5.98 -11.89 8.78
C HIS A 192 4.64 -12.06 9.51
N ILE A 193 3.61 -11.35 9.02
CA ILE A 193 2.25 -11.38 9.57
C ILE A 193 1.52 -12.61 9.02
N PRO A 194 0.95 -13.48 9.89
CA PRO A 194 0.04 -14.53 9.45
C PRO A 194 -1.13 -13.95 8.68
N ALA A 195 -1.38 -14.47 7.48
CA ALA A 195 -2.36 -13.90 6.57
C ALA A 195 -3.24 -14.97 5.91
N ILE A 196 -4.53 -14.65 5.79
CA ILE A 196 -5.51 -15.47 5.08
C ILE A 196 -5.52 -15.03 3.61
N ARG A 197 -5.20 -15.98 2.72
CA ARG A 197 -5.38 -15.81 1.28
C ARG A 197 -6.87 -15.91 0.93
N LEU A 198 -7.34 -14.96 0.13
CA LEU A 198 -8.74 -14.84 -0.24
C LEU A 198 -9.00 -15.45 -1.63
N PRO A 199 -10.20 -15.98 -1.91
CA PRO A 199 -10.50 -16.59 -3.21
C PRO A 199 -10.23 -15.61 -4.37
N PRO A 200 -9.52 -16.05 -5.44
CA PRO A 200 -9.17 -15.15 -6.56
C PRO A 200 -10.36 -14.41 -7.18
N ALA A 201 -11.55 -15.03 -7.19
CA ALA A 201 -12.78 -14.45 -7.72
C ALA A 201 -13.22 -13.15 -7.00
N ILE A 202 -12.85 -12.98 -5.72
CA ILE A 202 -13.24 -11.80 -4.94
C ILE A 202 -12.08 -10.83 -4.72
N THR A 203 -10.83 -11.31 -4.78
CA THR A 203 -9.62 -10.60 -4.35
C THR A 203 -9.17 -9.51 -5.33
N PRO A 204 -9.27 -8.22 -4.97
CA PRO A 204 -8.60 -7.15 -5.71
C PRO A 204 -7.10 -7.15 -5.43
N LYS A 205 -6.33 -6.44 -6.26
CA LYS A 205 -4.88 -6.29 -6.13
C LYS A 205 -4.44 -4.86 -6.37
N ALA A 206 -3.38 -4.44 -5.68
CA ALA A 206 -2.59 -3.28 -6.09
C ALA A 206 -1.95 -3.55 -7.46
N LEU A 207 -1.81 -2.48 -8.23
CA LEU A 207 -0.96 -2.44 -9.41
C LEU A 207 0.00 -1.27 -9.19
N TYR A 208 1.21 -1.56 -8.75
CA TYR A 208 2.18 -0.55 -8.37
C TYR A 208 2.75 0.12 -9.61
N THR A 209 2.79 1.44 -9.58
CA THR A 209 3.33 2.27 -10.67
C THR A 209 4.45 3.15 -10.18
N VAL A 210 5.43 3.42 -11.03
CA VAL A 210 6.49 4.41 -10.81
C VAL A 210 6.47 5.47 -11.90
N ALA A 211 6.71 6.72 -11.54
CA ALA A 211 6.81 7.85 -12.46
C ALA A 211 7.87 8.85 -11.96
N ILE A 212 8.56 9.50 -12.89
CA ILE A 212 9.42 10.66 -12.61
C ILE A 212 8.55 11.92 -12.69
N VAL A 213 8.65 12.77 -11.67
CA VAL A 213 7.94 14.06 -11.65
C VAL A 213 8.63 15.04 -12.59
N ARG A 214 7.88 15.75 -13.44
CA ARG A 214 8.44 16.63 -14.48
C ARG A 214 9.38 17.70 -13.93
N ASN A 215 9.05 18.24 -12.76
CA ASN A 215 9.83 19.27 -12.07
C ASN A 215 10.59 18.68 -10.86
N ALA A 216 11.07 17.44 -11.00
CA ALA A 216 11.93 16.79 -10.03
C ALA A 216 13.13 17.70 -9.71
N PRO A 217 13.42 18.00 -8.43
CA PRO A 217 14.65 18.69 -8.00
C PRO A 217 15.93 18.12 -8.61
N ASP A 218 16.04 16.78 -8.64
CA ASP A 218 17.16 16.06 -9.23
C ASP A 218 16.65 14.99 -10.21
N PRO A 219 16.44 15.36 -11.50
CA PRO A 219 15.95 14.42 -12.50
C PRO A 219 16.95 13.30 -12.82
N ARG A 220 18.24 13.50 -12.54
CA ARG A 220 19.26 12.46 -12.74
C ARG A 220 19.17 11.40 -11.65
N ALA A 221 19.04 11.83 -10.39
CA ALA A 221 18.81 10.93 -9.27
C ALA A 221 17.47 10.19 -9.42
N ALA A 222 16.42 10.87 -9.91
CA ALA A 222 15.13 10.25 -10.23
C ALA A 222 15.27 9.13 -11.29
N GLY A 223 15.98 9.41 -12.38
CA GLY A 223 16.28 8.43 -13.42
C GLY A 223 17.04 7.22 -12.89
N ALA A 224 18.11 7.47 -12.13
CA ALA A 224 18.91 6.42 -11.51
C ALA A 224 18.09 5.53 -10.57
N PHE A 225 17.15 6.10 -9.81
CA PHE A 225 16.27 5.32 -8.94
C PHE A 225 15.32 4.43 -9.73
N VAL A 226 14.69 4.95 -10.79
CA VAL A 226 13.81 4.15 -11.65
C VAL A 226 14.58 3.03 -12.36
N ASP A 227 15.77 3.32 -12.89
CA ASP A 227 16.64 2.32 -13.52
C ASP A 227 17.04 1.24 -12.52
N PHE A 228 17.42 1.62 -11.30
CA PHE A 228 17.74 0.67 -10.23
C PHE A 228 16.54 -0.20 -9.86
N LEU A 229 15.35 0.39 -9.68
CA LEU A 229 14.12 -0.32 -9.33
C LEU A 229 13.79 -1.39 -10.37
N LEU A 230 13.98 -1.08 -11.66
CA LEU A 230 13.70 -1.98 -12.78
C LEU A 230 14.87 -2.90 -13.14
N SER A 231 16.05 -2.71 -12.52
CA SER A 231 17.23 -3.55 -12.73
C SER A 231 17.01 -5.01 -12.29
N PRO A 232 17.88 -5.96 -12.69
CA PRO A 232 17.84 -7.33 -12.17
C PRO A 232 17.92 -7.39 -10.64
N LEU A 233 18.74 -6.53 -10.02
CA LEU A 233 18.88 -6.47 -8.56
C LEU A 233 17.59 -5.95 -7.89
N GLY A 234 17.05 -4.83 -8.37
CA GLY A 234 15.80 -4.27 -7.85
C GLY A 234 14.64 -5.27 -7.96
N ARG A 235 14.48 -5.91 -9.12
CA ARG A 235 13.47 -6.96 -9.32
C ARG A 235 13.67 -8.19 -8.43
N ARG A 236 14.92 -8.58 -8.15
CA ARG A 236 15.22 -9.68 -7.23
C ARG A 236 14.80 -9.31 -5.80
N LEU A 237 15.20 -8.13 -5.33
CA LEU A 237 14.83 -7.64 -4.00
C LEU A 237 13.32 -7.58 -3.82
N MET A 238 12.58 -7.09 -4.82
CA MET A 238 11.11 -7.07 -4.76
C MET A 238 10.50 -8.47 -4.68
N LYS A 239 11.04 -9.47 -5.38
CA LYS A 239 10.53 -10.86 -5.33
C LYS A 239 10.87 -11.59 -4.03
N GLU A 240 12.00 -11.25 -3.41
CA GLU A 240 12.43 -11.85 -2.14
C GLU A 240 11.66 -11.25 -0.96
N ASN A 241 11.21 -10.00 -1.10
CA ASN A 241 10.67 -9.17 -0.03
C ASN A 241 9.24 -8.67 -0.36
N GLY A 242 8.45 -9.46 -1.11
CA GLY A 242 7.09 -9.11 -1.55
C GLY A 242 6.66 -9.72 -2.87
#